data_AF-A0A7H0LNT1-F1
#
_entry.id   AF-A0A7H0LNT1-F1
#
_cell.length_a   1.000
_cell.length_b   1.000
_cell.length_c   1.000
_cell.angle_alpha   90.00
_cell.angle_beta   90.00
_cell.angle_gamma   90.00
#
_symmetry.space_group_name_H-M   'P 1'
#
loop_
_entity.id
_entity.type
_entity.pdbx_description
1 polymer ?
#
loop_
_entity_poly.entity_id
_entity_poly.type
_entity_poly.pdbx_seq_one_letter_code
_entity_poly.pdbx_strand_id
1 'polypeptide(L)'
;MPSGRSAMAEWALNMADICPPSGADIDAARAAAGQLSRLDRGDGVVSLRAGTGREAIRLPMTVFRALLRMVAETGKGNAVAVVPLEAELTTQQAADLLNMSRPQLVKLLKQGELTYRMVGTHRKLPVRDVLAYRAARTVPSGIPAQEDA
;
A
#
# COMPACT_ATOMS: atom_id res chain seq x y z
N MET A 1 -24.20 24.39 11.04
CA MET A 1 -23.46 23.23 11.59
C MET A 1 -23.18 22.26 10.45
N PRO A 2 -22.01 22.29 9.80
CA PRO A 2 -21.71 21.36 8.72
C PRO A 2 -21.42 19.98 9.32
N SER A 3 -22.26 19.00 8.98
CA SER A 3 -22.10 17.60 9.33
C SER A 3 -20.76 17.08 8.81
N GLY A 4 -19.92 16.60 9.72
CA GLY A 4 -18.59 16.04 9.46
C GLY A 4 -18.63 14.78 8.59
N ARG A 5 -18.81 14.95 7.28
CA ARG A 5 -18.33 13.97 6.31
C ARG A 5 -16.81 14.02 6.38
N SER A 6 -16.23 13.03 7.04
CA SER A 6 -14.79 12.84 7.08
C SER A 6 -14.29 12.69 5.65
N ALA A 7 -13.67 13.73 5.10
CA ALA A 7 -12.97 13.71 3.81
C ALA A 7 -11.88 12.61 3.77
N MET A 8 -11.49 12.08 4.93
CA MET A 8 -10.60 10.92 5.04
C MET A 8 -11.26 9.58 4.68
N ALA A 9 -12.57 9.50 4.48
CA ALA A 9 -13.22 8.27 4.02
C ALA A 9 -13.26 8.14 2.48
N GLU A 10 -13.17 9.26 1.75
CA GLU A 10 -13.24 9.28 0.28
C GLU A 10 -11.94 8.84 -0.42
N TRP A 11 -10.78 9.01 0.22
CA TRP A 11 -9.52 8.48 -0.32
C TRP A 11 -9.26 7.00 -0.01
N ALA A 12 -10.19 6.33 0.68
CA ALA A 12 -10.04 4.95 1.10
C ALA A 12 -10.23 3.99 -0.09
N LEU A 13 -9.16 3.85 -0.88
CA LEU A 13 -8.97 2.82 -1.90
C LEU A 13 -10.13 2.76 -2.91
N ASN A 14 -10.25 3.79 -3.74
CA ASN A 14 -11.04 3.65 -4.96
C ASN A 14 -10.23 2.81 -5.96
N MET A 15 -10.50 1.50 -5.98
CA MET A 15 -9.80 0.57 -6.88
C MET A 15 -10.02 0.90 -8.36
N ALA A 16 -11.05 1.67 -8.69
CA ALA A 16 -11.30 2.17 -10.04
C ALA A 16 -10.26 3.20 -10.51
N ASP A 17 -9.55 3.87 -9.59
CA ASP A 17 -8.51 4.84 -9.92
C ASP A 17 -7.11 4.19 -10.03
N ILE A 18 -7.01 2.87 -9.77
CA ILE A 18 -5.77 2.10 -9.89
C ILE A 18 -5.61 1.67 -11.34
N CYS A 19 -5.14 2.60 -12.18
CA CYS A 19 -4.85 2.34 -13.58
C CYS A 19 -3.42 1.77 -13.75
N PRO A 20 -3.20 0.76 -14.62
CA PRO A 20 -1.86 0.33 -14.97
C PRO A 20 -1.04 1.48 -15.57
N PRO A 21 0.26 1.63 -15.19
CA PRO A 21 1.10 2.68 -15.72
C PRO A 21 1.34 2.52 -17.23
N SER A 22 1.48 3.63 -17.95
CA SER A 22 1.84 3.58 -19.37
C SER A 22 3.29 3.11 -19.58
N GLY A 23 3.66 2.68 -20.78
CA GLY A 23 5.05 2.31 -21.08
C GLY A 23 6.05 3.43 -20.77
N ALA A 24 5.70 4.68 -21.07
CA ALA A 24 6.53 5.84 -20.76
C ALA A 24 6.68 6.06 -19.24
N ASP A 25 5.61 5.85 -18.47
CA ASP A 25 5.66 5.95 -17.01
C ASP A 25 6.53 4.85 -16.40
N ILE A 26 6.46 3.63 -16.94
CA ILE A 26 7.27 2.48 -16.50
C ILE A 26 8.76 2.79 -16.70
N ASP A 27 9.14 3.27 -17.88
CA ASP A 27 10.54 3.58 -18.19
C ASP A 27 11.07 4.73 -17.33
N ALA A 28 10.29 5.80 -17.19
CA ALA A 28 10.63 6.93 -16.32
C ALA A 28 10.78 6.50 -14.85
N ALA A 29 9.86 5.68 -14.36
CA ALA A 29 9.89 5.17 -12.99
C ALA A 29 11.10 4.25 -12.74
N ARG A 30 11.46 3.40 -13.71
CA ARG A 30 12.65 2.55 -13.61
C ARG A 30 13.93 3.38 -13.52
N ALA A 31 14.07 4.40 -14.37
CA ALA A 31 15.21 5.31 -14.31
C ALA A 31 15.27 6.06 -12.96
N ALA A 32 14.14 6.60 -12.52
CA ALA A 32 14.03 7.31 -11.25
C ALA A 32 14.35 6.41 -10.05
N ALA A 33 13.85 5.17 -10.00
CA ALA A 33 14.14 4.22 -8.92
C ALA A 33 15.65 3.96 -8.79
N GLY A 34 16.37 3.83 -9.91
CA GLY A 34 17.82 3.66 -9.92
C GLY A 34 18.61 4.87 -9.42
N GLN A 35 18.07 6.08 -9.58
CA GLN A 35 18.67 7.30 -9.04
C GLN A 35 18.36 7.47 -7.55
N LEU A 36 17.10 7.26 -7.18
CA LEU A 36 16.60 7.43 -5.81
C LEU A 36 17.19 6.39 -4.84
N SER A 37 17.40 5.15 -5.27
CA SER A 37 18.00 4.11 -4.42
C SER A 37 19.39 4.47 -3.90
N ARG A 38 20.15 5.30 -4.64
CA ARG A 38 21.48 5.77 -4.22
C ARG A 38 21.42 6.73 -3.05
N LEU A 39 20.26 7.37 -2.84
CA LEU A 39 20.00 8.36 -1.79
C LEU A 39 19.47 7.73 -0.50
N ASP A 40 19.10 6.44 -0.51
CA ASP A 40 18.67 5.70 0.69
C ASP A 40 19.89 5.35 1.56
N ARG A 41 20.48 6.38 2.17
CA ARG A 41 21.66 6.24 3.05
C ARG A 41 21.37 6.85 4.41
N GLY A 42 21.43 6.01 5.45
CA GLY A 42 21.29 6.42 6.84
C GLY A 42 19.87 6.79 7.26
N ASP A 43 19.76 7.32 8.48
CA ASP A 43 18.51 7.77 9.06
C ASP A 43 18.54 9.30 9.18
N GLY A 44 17.58 9.98 8.56
CA GLY A 44 17.59 11.44 8.45
C GLY A 44 16.49 12.00 7.54
N VAL A 45 16.81 13.12 6.88
CA VAL A 45 15.90 13.86 5.99
C VAL A 45 16.49 13.94 4.59
N VAL A 46 15.70 13.60 3.58
CA VAL A 46 16.04 13.76 2.16
C VAL A 46 15.40 15.04 1.64
N SER A 47 16.13 15.81 0.84
CA SER A 47 15.61 17.02 0.20
C SER A 47 15.31 16.74 -1.27
N LEU A 48 14.04 16.84 -1.67
CA LEU A 48 13.60 16.75 -3.07
C LEU A 48 13.46 18.15 -3.67
N ARG A 49 13.87 18.31 -4.92
CA ARG A 49 13.70 19.56 -5.67
C ARG A 49 13.06 19.25 -7.02
N ALA A 50 11.95 19.92 -7.32
CA ALA A 50 11.36 19.86 -8.66
C ALA A 50 12.22 20.70 -9.62
N GLY A 51 12.41 20.23 -10.87
CA GLY A 51 13.47 20.67 -11.79
C GLY A 51 13.75 22.19 -11.88
N THR A 52 12.72 23.03 -11.89
CA THR A 52 12.86 24.51 -11.97
C THR A 52 12.58 25.24 -10.64
N GLY A 53 12.20 24.51 -9.59
CA GLY A 53 11.89 25.07 -8.28
C GLY A 53 13.15 25.40 -7.49
N ARG A 54 13.19 26.59 -6.87
CA ARG A 54 14.27 26.96 -5.93
C ARG A 54 14.12 26.27 -4.57
N GLU A 55 12.88 25.97 -4.19
CA GLU A 55 12.56 25.40 -2.89
C GLU A 55 12.82 23.88 -2.85
N ALA A 56 13.41 23.43 -1.75
CA ALA A 56 13.67 22.02 -1.49
C ALA A 56 12.65 21.49 -0.47
N ILE A 57 11.93 20.44 -0.85
CA ILE A 57 10.97 19.74 -0.01
C ILE A 57 11.73 18.75 0.86
N ARG A 58 11.67 18.94 2.18
CA ARG A 58 12.29 18.05 3.16
C ARG A 58 11.34 16.90 3.49
N LEU A 59 11.79 15.67 3.26
CA LEU A 59 11.05 14.45 3.55
C LEU A 59 11.79 13.60 4.60
N PRO A 60 11.08 13.04 5.60
CA PRO A 60 11.63 12.01 6.45
C PRO A 60 12.09 10.80 5.63
N MET A 61 13.17 10.13 6.04
CA MET A 61 13.67 8.94 5.36
C MET A 61 12.62 7.82 5.27
N THR A 62 11.72 7.71 6.24
CA THR A 62 10.61 6.74 6.22
C THR A 62 9.66 6.96 5.04
N VAL A 63 9.28 8.21 4.78
CA VAL A 63 8.44 8.60 3.64
C VAL A 63 9.19 8.42 2.33
N PHE A 64 10.49 8.78 2.31
CA PHE A 64 11.33 8.60 1.13
C PHE A 64 11.44 7.12 0.72
N ARG A 65 11.66 6.21 1.68
CA ARG A 65 11.70 4.76 1.41
C ARG A 65 10.36 4.24 0.91
N ALA A 66 9.24 4.75 1.42
CA ALA A 66 7.92 4.40 0.89
C ALA A 66 7.78 4.86 -0.57
N LEU A 67 8.16 6.11 -0.88
CA LEU A 67 8.17 6.63 -2.25
C LEU A 67 9.06 5.81 -3.18
N LEU A 68 10.27 5.46 -2.75
CA LEU A 68 11.18 4.60 -3.52
C LEU A 68 10.53 3.26 -3.87
N ARG A 69 9.84 2.61 -2.92
CA ARG A 69 9.11 1.36 -3.18
C ARG A 69 8.00 1.57 -4.20
N MET A 70 7.22 2.64 -4.09
CA MET A 70 6.16 2.95 -5.03
C MET A 70 6.71 3.12 -6.45
N VAL A 71 7.75 3.94 -6.62
CA VAL A 71 8.39 4.18 -7.92
C VAL A 71 9.00 2.89 -8.49
N ALA A 72 9.61 2.06 -7.64
CA ALA A 72 10.15 0.77 -8.07
C ALA A 72 9.07 -0.20 -8.57
N GLU A 73 7.89 -0.25 -7.91
CA GLU A 73 6.76 -1.06 -8.36
C GLU A 73 6.18 -0.53 -9.68
N THR A 74 6.04 0.79 -9.83
CA THR A 74 5.64 1.40 -11.11
C THR A 74 6.62 1.05 -12.23
N GLY A 75 7.94 1.05 -11.97
CA GLY A 75 8.96 0.65 -12.95
C GLY A 75 8.94 -0.84 -13.34
N LYS A 76 8.20 -1.68 -12.61
CA LYS A 76 7.90 -3.08 -12.95
C LYS A 76 6.59 -3.23 -13.72
N GLY A 77 5.83 -2.15 -13.93
CA GLY A 77 4.50 -2.18 -14.54
C GLY A 77 3.36 -2.38 -13.54
N ASN A 78 3.64 -2.34 -12.23
CA ASN A 78 2.62 -2.53 -11.22
C ASN A 78 1.93 -1.20 -10.88
N ALA A 79 0.60 -1.23 -10.84
CA ALA A 79 -0.16 -0.12 -10.27
C ALA A 79 -0.03 -0.13 -8.74
N VAL A 80 0.09 1.05 -8.13
CA VAL A 80 0.42 1.20 -6.70
C VAL A 80 -0.66 2.02 -6.01
N ALA A 81 -1.08 1.58 -4.83
CA ALA A 81 -2.02 2.31 -3.98
C ALA A 81 -1.44 2.50 -2.57
N VAL A 82 -1.66 3.67 -1.99
CA VAL A 82 -1.35 3.98 -0.58
C VAL A 82 -2.65 3.93 0.20
N VAL A 83 -2.67 3.11 1.26
CA VAL A 83 -3.84 2.94 2.13
C VAL A 83 -3.43 3.34 3.54
N PRO A 84 -4.15 4.26 4.20
CA PRO A 84 -3.86 4.59 5.59
C PRO A 84 -4.23 3.42 6.49
N LEU A 85 -3.53 3.30 7.60
CA LEU A 85 -3.70 2.18 8.52
C LEU A 85 -5.05 2.25 9.27
N GLU A 86 -5.56 3.46 9.48
CA GLU A 86 -6.84 3.76 10.14
C GLU A 86 -8.04 3.67 9.19
N ALA A 87 -7.82 3.46 7.88
CA ALA A 87 -8.93 3.20 6.97
C ALA A 87 -9.62 1.88 7.28
N GLU A 88 -10.83 1.78 6.77
CA GLU A 88 -11.62 0.59 6.86
C GLU A 88 -12.00 0.07 5.49
N LEU A 89 -11.73 -1.21 5.31
CA LEU A 89 -12.03 -1.93 4.10
C LEU A 89 -13.45 -2.47 4.16
N THR A 90 -14.12 -2.44 3.01
CA THR A 90 -15.27 -3.31 2.79
C THR A 90 -14.82 -4.77 2.77
N THR A 91 -15.75 -5.71 2.95
CA THR A 91 -15.47 -7.14 2.77
C THR A 91 -14.92 -7.47 1.38
N GLN A 92 -15.23 -6.68 0.35
CA GLN A 92 -14.67 -6.91 -0.98
C GLN A 92 -13.19 -6.51 -1.02
N GLN A 93 -12.89 -5.27 -0.66
CA GLN A 93 -11.51 -4.76 -0.62
C GLN A 93 -10.59 -5.60 0.28
N ALA A 94 -11.09 -6.08 1.43
CA ALA A 94 -10.33 -6.96 2.30
C ALA A 94 -10.10 -8.35 1.69
N ALA A 95 -11.06 -8.89 0.94
CA ALA A 95 -10.92 -10.18 0.26
C ALA A 95 -9.87 -10.08 -0.85
N ASP A 96 -9.91 -8.99 -1.62
CA ASP A 96 -8.94 -8.69 -2.67
C ASP A 96 -7.53 -8.53 -2.07
N LEU A 97 -7.39 -7.79 -0.95
CA LEU A 97 -6.10 -7.59 -0.26
C LEU A 97 -5.50 -8.88 0.30
N LEU A 98 -6.35 -9.83 0.71
CA LEU A 98 -5.97 -11.13 1.26
C LEU A 98 -5.86 -12.23 0.18
N ASN A 99 -6.05 -11.90 -1.10
CA ASN A 99 -6.09 -12.85 -2.22
C ASN A 99 -7.02 -14.05 -1.95
N MET A 100 -8.23 -13.77 -1.44
CA MET A 100 -9.24 -14.79 -1.16
C MET A 100 -10.60 -14.40 -1.73
N SER A 101 -11.48 -15.37 -1.90
CA SER A 101 -12.86 -15.07 -2.30
C SER A 101 -13.64 -14.41 -1.15
N ARG A 102 -14.57 -13.51 -1.48
CA ARG A 102 -15.46 -12.88 -0.50
C ARG A 102 -16.20 -13.89 0.40
N PRO A 103 -16.72 -15.04 -0.11
CA PRO A 103 -17.34 -16.04 0.76
C PRO A 103 -16.36 -16.64 1.79
N GLN A 104 -15.11 -16.89 1.42
CA GLN A 104 -14.07 -17.37 2.33
C GLN A 104 -13.79 -16.34 3.43
N LEU A 105 -13.65 -15.06 3.08
CA LEU A 105 -13.46 -14.00 4.08
C LEU A 105 -14.66 -13.94 5.04
N VAL A 106 -15.89 -14.00 4.52
CA VAL A 106 -17.10 -13.98 5.36
C VAL A 106 -17.14 -15.16 6.33
N LYS A 107 -16.63 -16.33 5.95
CA LYS A 107 -16.50 -17.49 6.84
C LYS A 107 -15.55 -17.17 8.01
N LEU A 108 -14.38 -16.59 7.74
CA LEU A 108 -13.42 -16.19 8.77
C LEU A 108 -14.01 -15.17 9.75
N LEU A 109 -14.73 -14.17 9.22
CA LEU A 109 -15.41 -13.17 10.06
C LEU A 109 -16.48 -13.78 10.97
N LYS A 110 -17.20 -14.81 10.50
CA LYS A 110 -18.16 -15.55 11.33
C LYS A 110 -17.49 -16.44 12.38
N GLN A 111 -16.26 -16.88 12.12
CA GLN A 111 -15.45 -17.70 13.02
C GLN A 111 -14.72 -16.86 14.07
N GLY A 112 -14.73 -15.53 13.97
CA GLY A 112 -14.06 -14.62 14.91
C GLY A 112 -12.56 -14.45 14.66
N GLU A 113 -12.04 -14.98 13.55
CA GLU A 113 -10.62 -14.92 13.16
C GLU A 113 -10.16 -13.51 12.74
N LEU A 114 -11.11 -12.65 12.38
CA LEU A 114 -10.87 -11.28 11.94
C LEU A 114 -11.92 -10.34 12.53
N THR A 115 -11.47 -9.23 13.08
CA THR A 115 -12.34 -8.20 13.64
C THR A 115 -13.05 -7.41 12.53
N TYR A 116 -14.32 -7.11 12.74
CA TYR A 116 -15.09 -6.21 11.89
C TYR A 116 -16.09 -5.42 12.72
N ARG A 117 -16.52 -4.27 12.19
CA ARG A 117 -17.66 -3.51 12.71
C ARG A 117 -18.77 -3.47 11.67
N MET A 118 -20.00 -3.27 12.15
CA MET A 118 -21.16 -3.01 11.29
C MET A 118 -21.36 -1.51 11.12
N VAL A 119 -21.53 -1.06 9.88
CA VAL A 119 -21.91 0.31 9.52
C VAL A 119 -23.15 0.24 8.65
N GLY A 120 -24.31 0.48 9.25
CA GLY A 120 -25.59 0.14 8.64
C GLY A 120 -25.65 -1.36 8.33
N THR A 121 -25.86 -1.71 7.06
CA THR A 121 -25.93 -3.11 6.59
C THR A 121 -24.58 -3.68 6.15
N HIS A 122 -23.51 -2.88 6.14
CA HIS A 122 -22.22 -3.28 5.61
C HIS A 122 -21.20 -3.59 6.72
N ARG A 123 -20.38 -4.61 6.48
CA ARG A 123 -19.21 -4.91 7.32
C ARG A 123 -18.03 -4.03 6.92
N LYS A 124 -17.34 -3.48 7.91
CA LYS A 124 -16.12 -2.70 7.77
C LYS A 124 -15.00 -3.35 8.59
N LEU A 125 -13.85 -3.54 7.97
CA LEU A 125 -12.70 -4.21 8.55
C LEU A 125 -11.56 -3.19 8.69
N PRO A 126 -10.99 -2.96 9.88
CA PRO A 126 -9.83 -2.10 10.02
C PRO A 126 -8.65 -2.63 9.20
N VAL A 127 -8.00 -1.78 8.40
CA VAL A 127 -6.85 -2.18 7.54
C VAL A 127 -5.76 -2.84 8.38
N ARG A 128 -5.47 -2.30 9.57
CA ARG A 128 -4.47 -2.85 10.49
C ARG A 128 -4.71 -4.34 10.83
N ASP A 129 -5.96 -4.74 11.05
CA ASP A 129 -6.30 -6.08 11.50
C ASP A 129 -6.19 -7.05 10.32
N VAL A 130 -6.60 -6.60 9.13
CA VAL A 130 -6.47 -7.35 7.88
C VAL A 130 -4.99 -7.59 7.53
N LEU A 131 -4.14 -6.56 7.66
CA LEU A 131 -2.70 -6.68 7.41
C LEU A 131 -2.01 -7.59 8.44
N ALA A 132 -2.35 -7.48 9.72
CA ALA A 132 -1.83 -8.36 10.76
C ALA A 132 -2.19 -9.84 10.48
N TYR A 133 -3.44 -10.10 10.09
CA TYR A 133 -3.89 -11.43 9.71
C TYR A 133 -3.12 -12.00 8.50
N ARG A 134 -2.87 -11.17 7.48
CA ARG A 134 -2.04 -11.56 6.33
C ARG A 134 -0.63 -11.94 6.75
N ALA A 135 0.01 -11.11 7.58
CA ALA A 135 1.37 -11.34 8.05
C ALA A 135 1.49 -12.65 8.85
N ALA A 136 0.52 -12.96 9.71
CA ALA A 136 0.48 -14.21 10.46
C ALA A 136 0.36 -15.46 9.57
N ARG A 137 -0.26 -15.33 8.38
CA ARG A 137 -0.43 -16.44 7.41
C ARG A 137 0.76 -16.60 6.47
N THR A 138 1.49 -15.52 6.20
CA THR A 138 2.75 -15.58 5.47
C THR A 138 3.84 -16.09 6.41
N VAL A 139 3.78 -17.38 6.75
CA VAL A 139 4.97 -18.12 7.19
C VAL A 139 6.00 -17.95 6.07
N PRO A 140 7.26 -17.55 6.33
CA PRO A 140 8.26 -17.45 5.29
C PRO A 140 8.42 -18.83 4.65
N SER A 141 7.85 -19.00 3.47
CA SER A 141 8.08 -20.15 2.62
C SER A 141 9.56 -20.12 2.26
N GLY A 142 10.35 -20.93 2.96
CA GLY A 142 11.77 -21.08 2.73
C GLY A 142 12.05 -21.39 1.27
N ILE A 143 12.88 -20.57 0.66
CA ILE A 143 13.64 -20.98 -0.51
C ILE A 143 14.89 -21.66 0.07
N PRO A 144 15.14 -22.96 -0.18
CA PRO A 144 16.39 -23.57 0.23
C PRO A 144 17.55 -22.87 -0.48
N ALA A 145 18.60 -22.58 0.29
CA ALA A 145 19.85 -22.05 -0.20
C ALA A 145 20.34 -22.90 -1.38
N GLN A 146 20.57 -22.25 -2.51
CA GLN A 146 21.23 -22.85 -3.64
C GLN A 146 22.70 -22.98 -3.24
N GLU A 147 23.13 -24.22 -3.00
CA GLU A 147 24.51 -24.58 -2.69
C GLU A 147 25.31 -24.47 -3.99
N ASP A 148 26.29 -23.56 -3.98
CA ASP A 148 27.25 -23.37 -5.06
C ASP A 148 28.07 -24.65 -5.27
N ALA A 149 28.17 -25.10 -6.52
CA ALA A 149 29.12 -26.10 -6.99
C ALA A 149 29.82 -25.57 -8.24
#